data_AF-M1A0Z1-F1
#
_entry.id   AF-M1A0Z1-F1
#
_cell.length_a   1.000
_cell.length_b   1.000
_cell.length_c   1.000
_cell.angle_alpha   90.00
_cell.angle_beta   90.00
_cell.angle_gamma   90.00
#
_symmetry.space_group_name_H-M   'P 1'
#
loop_
_entity.id
_entity.type
_entity.pdbx_description
1 polymer ?
#
loop_
_entity_poly.entity_id
_entity_poly.type
_entity_poly.pdbx_seq_one_letter_code
_entity_poly.pdbx_strand_id
1 'polypeptide(L)'
;MQSNSDVVDKWIGMGKKEQPKHLIQFLEKVKSSPGFRGVHEFDHAKIPSLDTEEPPNCWALPIVTLTSIAIALPDIDFHLIEELIRSVYEGFMYIKLVEENLDSRNDLVYIRKAAELVWVEVDLCYKWLDVDLRKAATEGQNPKGVLEGLSEKAKERFIEFRKKDPNACLKGSPSTWPPNMLAANCMYRVCQTLLQSSDSRVFENSKSMFDRLSTMIADITGACLTNLDKVISMRCHHGTIEERAAGVRSAILLLGKTESVLHILRSQSLPSSAPDQLEKIDHWRSHSKEVDNLSCSSSSPSNCSPTSQSSSDLYLTVD
;
A
#
# COMPACT_ATOMS: atom_id res chain seq x y z
N MET A 1 14.32 21.13 -41.36
CA MET A 1 14.87 20.28 -40.29
C MET A 1 14.02 20.52 -39.06
N GLN A 2 13.39 19.49 -38.50
CA GLN A 2 12.68 19.64 -37.22
C GLN A 2 13.72 19.86 -36.12
N SER A 3 13.48 20.84 -35.24
CA SER A 3 14.39 21.06 -34.11
C SER A 3 14.28 19.90 -33.11
N ASN A 4 15.33 19.63 -32.34
CA ASN A 4 15.25 18.60 -31.28
C ASN A 4 14.16 18.94 -30.24
N SER A 5 13.84 20.22 -30.04
CA SER A 5 12.72 20.66 -29.19
C SER A 5 11.38 20.18 -29.76
N ASP A 6 11.15 20.36 -31.07
CA ASP A 6 9.90 19.99 -31.74
C ASP A 6 9.63 18.48 -31.63
N VAL A 7 10.69 17.67 -31.61
CA VAL A 7 10.59 16.22 -31.45
C VAL A 7 10.21 15.86 -30.01
N VAL A 8 10.85 16.47 -29.00
CA VAL A 8 10.54 16.24 -27.59
C VAL A 8 9.09 16.65 -27.30
N ASP A 9 8.68 17.85 -27.73
CA ASP A 9 7.32 18.36 -27.53
C ASP A 9 6.26 17.45 -28.16
N LYS A 10 6.57 16.87 -29.33
CA LYS A 10 5.70 15.88 -29.97
C LYS A 10 5.53 14.62 -29.11
N TRP A 11 6.61 14.06 -28.56
CA TRP A 11 6.54 12.86 -27.72
C TRP A 11 5.83 13.11 -26.39
N ILE A 12 6.08 14.27 -25.76
CA ILE A 12 5.32 14.70 -24.59
C ILE A 12 3.83 14.79 -24.94
N GLY A 13 3.50 15.46 -26.05
CA GLY A 13 2.13 15.59 -26.52
C GLY A 13 1.45 14.25 -26.83
N MET A 14 2.19 13.24 -27.30
CA MET A 14 1.68 11.87 -27.43
C MET A 14 1.38 11.26 -26.07
N GLY A 15 2.30 11.38 -25.10
CA GLY A 15 2.09 10.89 -23.73
C GLY A 15 0.87 11.52 -23.07
N LYS A 16 0.68 12.84 -23.24
CA LYS A 16 -0.47 13.58 -22.70
C LYS A 16 -1.82 13.08 -23.23
N LYS A 17 -1.88 12.49 -24.42
CA LYS A 17 -3.11 11.91 -24.97
C LYS A 17 -3.45 10.55 -24.36
N GLU A 18 -2.46 9.88 -23.77
CA GLU A 18 -2.55 8.55 -23.16
C GLU A 18 -2.50 8.61 -21.63
N GLN A 19 -2.84 9.76 -21.03
CA GLN A 19 -2.89 9.88 -19.57
C GLN A 19 -3.95 8.94 -18.96
N PRO A 20 -3.70 8.42 -17.74
CA PRO A 20 -4.62 7.52 -17.05
C PRO A 20 -5.78 8.32 -16.43
N LYS A 21 -6.89 8.41 -17.17
CA LYS A 21 -8.01 9.30 -16.82
C LYS A 21 -8.71 8.88 -15.54
N HIS A 22 -8.91 7.58 -15.32
CA HIS A 22 -9.60 7.07 -14.14
C HIS A 22 -8.72 7.22 -12.90
N LEU A 23 -7.43 6.93 -13.02
CA LEU A 23 -6.47 7.16 -11.92
C LEU A 23 -6.41 8.64 -11.52
N ILE A 24 -6.31 9.56 -12.49
CA ILE A 24 -6.29 11.00 -12.22
C ILE A 24 -7.55 11.42 -11.47
N GLN A 25 -8.72 11.05 -11.99
CA GLN A 25 -10.00 11.37 -11.35
C GLN A 25 -10.10 10.78 -9.94
N PHE A 26 -9.62 9.56 -9.74
CA PHE A 26 -9.61 8.90 -8.45
C PHE A 26 -8.75 9.66 -7.43
N LEU A 27 -7.51 10.00 -7.79
CA LEU A 27 -6.60 10.74 -6.91
C LEU A 27 -7.12 12.15 -6.59
N GLU A 28 -7.77 12.82 -7.54
CA GLU A 28 -8.38 14.14 -7.32
C GLU A 28 -9.62 14.09 -6.40
N LYS A 29 -10.49 13.08 -6.60
CA LYS A 29 -11.75 12.93 -5.85
C LYS A 29 -11.53 12.45 -4.42
N VAL A 30 -10.77 11.36 -4.27
CA VAL A 30 -10.57 10.71 -2.98
C VAL A 30 -9.68 11.56 -2.07
N LYS A 31 -8.76 12.35 -2.68
CA LYS A 31 -7.72 13.16 -2.03
C LYS A 31 -6.93 12.35 -1.01
N SER A 32 -5.68 12.05 -1.36
CA SER A 32 -4.76 11.40 -0.41
C SER A 32 -4.74 12.14 0.93
N SER A 33 -4.67 11.36 2.01
CA SER A 33 -4.55 11.91 3.34
C SER A 33 -3.18 12.62 3.49
N PRO A 34 -3.07 13.65 4.34
CA PRO A 34 -1.79 14.31 4.58
C PRO A 34 -0.72 13.29 5.00
N GLY A 35 0.37 13.21 4.23
CA GLY A 35 1.46 12.27 4.47
C GLY A 35 1.18 10.83 4.03
N PHE A 36 0.12 10.57 3.26
CA PHE A 36 -0.23 9.23 2.76
C PHE A 36 -0.43 8.19 3.89
N ARG A 37 -1.21 8.55 4.92
CA ARG A 37 -1.40 7.74 6.14
C ARG A 37 -1.85 6.31 5.87
N GLY A 38 -2.60 6.06 4.79
CA GLY A 38 -3.01 4.71 4.40
C GLY A 38 -1.85 3.72 4.22
N VAL A 39 -0.64 4.20 3.91
CA VAL A 39 0.59 3.38 3.87
C VAL A 39 0.91 2.75 5.24
N HIS A 40 0.55 3.42 6.32
CA HIS A 40 0.78 2.94 7.69
C HIS A 40 -0.41 2.17 8.24
N GLU A 41 -1.62 2.49 7.80
CA GLU A 41 -2.86 1.97 8.38
C GLU A 41 -3.30 0.61 7.82
N PHE A 42 -2.80 0.19 6.64
CA PHE A 42 -3.29 -1.04 5.99
C PHE A 42 -2.86 -2.34 6.70
N ASP A 43 -1.72 -2.34 7.38
CA ASP A 43 -1.19 -3.48 8.12
C ASP A 43 -0.58 -3.00 9.45
N HIS A 44 -0.57 -3.86 10.47
CA HIS A 44 -0.07 -3.53 11.79
C HIS A 44 0.90 -4.58 12.32
N ALA A 45 2.04 -4.15 12.86
CA ALA A 45 3.13 -5.03 13.29
C ALA A 45 2.75 -6.03 14.40
N LYS A 46 1.68 -5.74 15.17
CA LYS A 46 1.15 -6.66 16.20
C LYS A 46 0.29 -7.79 15.63
N ILE A 47 -0.13 -7.71 14.36
CA ILE A 47 -0.81 -8.84 13.74
C ILE A 47 0.23 -9.94 13.48
N PRO A 48 0.01 -11.17 13.95
CA PRO A 48 0.92 -12.27 13.66
C PRO A 48 0.82 -12.66 12.18
N SER A 49 1.91 -13.19 11.63
CA SER A 49 1.89 -13.86 10.33
C SER A 49 1.13 -15.19 10.43
N LEU A 50 0.67 -15.73 9.31
CA LEU A 50 0.12 -17.10 9.23
C LEU A 50 1.22 -18.18 9.30
N ASP A 51 2.49 -17.78 9.23
CA ASP A 51 3.66 -18.60 9.57
C ASP A 51 4.51 -17.94 10.66
N THR A 52 5.66 -18.53 10.99
CA THR A 52 6.58 -18.03 12.02
C THR A 52 7.25 -16.70 11.66
N GLU A 53 7.35 -16.39 10.37
CA GLU A 53 8.01 -15.18 9.86
C GLU A 53 7.07 -14.36 8.95
N GLU A 54 7.31 -13.07 8.80
CA GLU A 54 6.50 -12.17 7.96
C GLU A 54 7.25 -11.78 6.68
N PRO A 55 6.65 -11.95 5.49
CA PRO A 55 7.23 -11.45 4.24
C PRO A 55 7.31 -9.91 4.18
N PRO A 56 8.27 -9.35 3.44
CA PRO A 56 8.28 -7.92 3.16
C PRO A 56 7.08 -7.52 2.30
N ASN A 57 6.67 -6.25 2.40
CA ASN A 57 5.59 -5.73 1.58
C ASN A 57 6.11 -5.19 0.25
N CYS A 58 5.33 -5.40 -0.81
CA CYS A 58 5.42 -4.63 -2.04
C CYS A 58 4.29 -3.58 -2.09
N TRP A 59 4.34 -2.64 -3.03
CA TRP A 59 3.29 -1.62 -3.22
C TRP A 59 1.99 -2.24 -3.76
N ALA A 60 2.11 -3.17 -4.70
CA ALA A 60 0.99 -3.73 -5.44
C ALA A 60 0.05 -4.61 -4.58
N LEU A 61 0.59 -5.51 -3.77
CA LEU A 61 -0.20 -6.52 -3.06
C LEU A 61 -1.21 -5.93 -2.04
N PRO A 62 -0.86 -4.93 -1.22
CA PRO A 62 -1.82 -4.24 -0.36
C PRO A 62 -2.97 -3.59 -1.12
N ILE A 63 -2.68 -2.94 -2.27
CA ILE A 63 -3.70 -2.27 -3.08
C ILE A 63 -4.72 -3.28 -3.61
N VAL A 64 -4.26 -4.41 -4.16
CA VAL A 64 -5.15 -5.45 -4.67
C VAL A 64 -5.97 -6.07 -3.53
N THR A 65 -5.36 -6.25 -2.36
CA THR A 65 -6.04 -6.78 -1.17
C THR A 65 -7.14 -5.84 -0.69
N LEU A 66 -6.85 -4.55 -0.54
CA LEU A 66 -7.83 -3.52 -0.15
C LEU A 66 -8.96 -3.41 -1.18
N THR A 67 -8.63 -3.49 -2.47
CA THR A 67 -9.63 -3.47 -3.56
C THR A 67 -10.55 -4.69 -3.49
N SER A 68 -9.98 -5.87 -3.20
CA SER A 68 -10.75 -7.11 -3.02
C SER A 68 -11.75 -6.99 -1.86
N ILE A 69 -11.31 -6.40 -0.74
CA ILE A 69 -12.18 -6.13 0.41
C ILE A 69 -13.28 -5.13 0.02
N ALA A 70 -12.95 -4.06 -0.71
CA ALA A 70 -13.92 -3.05 -1.15
C ALA A 70 -15.01 -3.65 -2.06
N ILE A 71 -14.64 -4.57 -2.96
CA ILE A 71 -15.58 -5.31 -3.82
C ILE A 71 -16.52 -6.20 -3.00
N ALA A 72 -16.02 -6.74 -1.89
CA ALA A 72 -16.75 -7.65 -1.01
C ALA A 72 -17.64 -6.95 0.02
N LEU A 73 -17.70 -5.61 0.05
CA LEU A 73 -18.60 -4.90 0.95
C LEU A 73 -20.08 -5.00 0.48
N PRO A 74 -21.05 -5.21 1.40
CA PRO A 74 -22.47 -5.20 1.05
C PRO A 74 -22.93 -3.77 0.72
N ASP A 75 -24.02 -3.64 -0.03
CA ASP A 75 -24.71 -2.37 -0.27
C ASP A 75 -23.87 -1.25 -0.88
N ILE A 76 -22.80 -1.59 -1.60
CA ILE A 76 -22.04 -0.65 -2.42
C ILE A 76 -22.59 -0.64 -3.84
N ASP A 77 -22.86 0.56 -4.36
CA ASP A 77 -23.23 0.77 -5.76
C ASP A 77 -22.15 0.16 -6.68
N PHE A 78 -22.60 -0.73 -7.56
CA PHE A 78 -21.72 -1.44 -8.48
C PHE A 78 -20.94 -0.49 -9.40
N HIS A 79 -21.50 0.66 -9.76
CA HIS A 79 -20.78 1.68 -10.53
C HIS A 79 -19.55 2.21 -9.79
N LEU A 80 -19.63 2.39 -8.45
CA LEU A 80 -18.47 2.83 -7.66
C LEU A 80 -17.38 1.75 -7.62
N ILE A 81 -17.77 0.48 -7.61
CA ILE A 81 -16.84 -0.65 -7.67
C ILE A 81 -16.13 -0.68 -9.04
N GLU A 82 -16.87 -0.53 -10.14
CA GLU A 82 -16.26 -0.44 -11.47
C GLU A 82 -15.31 0.74 -11.60
N GLU A 83 -15.69 1.92 -11.08
CA GLU A 83 -14.84 3.11 -11.10
C GLU A 83 -13.53 2.88 -10.32
N LEU A 84 -13.62 2.26 -9.13
CA LEU A 84 -12.45 1.89 -8.34
C LEU A 84 -11.55 0.92 -9.11
N ILE A 85 -12.10 -0.15 -9.69
CA ILE A 85 -11.34 -1.16 -10.43
C ILE A 85 -10.62 -0.55 -11.63
N ARG A 86 -11.29 0.30 -12.44
CA ARG A 86 -10.64 0.99 -13.57
C ARG A 86 -9.49 1.88 -13.11
N SER A 87 -9.67 2.57 -11.99
CA SER A 87 -8.65 3.44 -11.41
C SER A 87 -7.45 2.64 -10.90
N VAL A 88 -7.69 1.53 -10.22
CA VAL A 88 -6.64 0.62 -9.75
C VAL A 88 -5.93 -0.04 -10.92
N TYR A 89 -6.65 -0.48 -11.97
CA TYR A 89 -6.07 -1.05 -13.18
C TYR A 89 -5.06 -0.09 -13.83
N GLU A 90 -5.45 1.17 -14.04
CA GLU A 90 -4.55 2.19 -14.58
C GLU A 90 -3.36 2.47 -13.65
N GLY A 91 -3.59 2.57 -12.33
CA GLY A 91 -2.53 2.74 -11.33
C GLY A 91 -1.54 1.58 -11.28
N PHE A 92 -2.04 0.35 -11.41
CA PHE A 92 -1.27 -0.89 -11.30
C PHE A 92 -0.15 -0.96 -12.34
N MET A 93 -0.38 -0.42 -13.55
CA MET A 93 0.62 -0.32 -14.60
C MET A 93 1.84 0.53 -14.18
N TYR A 94 1.60 1.64 -13.48
CA TYR A 94 2.67 2.53 -13.01
C TYR A 94 3.33 2.01 -11.72
N ILE A 95 2.56 1.36 -10.84
CA ILE A 95 3.11 0.71 -9.64
C ILE A 95 4.07 -0.40 -10.04
N LYS A 96 3.68 -1.28 -10.97
CA LYS A 96 4.56 -2.33 -11.50
C LYS A 96 5.84 -1.74 -12.08
N LEU A 97 5.71 -0.68 -12.86
CA LEU A 97 6.84 0.05 -13.43
C LEU A 97 7.80 0.57 -12.33
N VAL A 98 7.26 1.16 -11.26
CA VAL A 98 8.06 1.63 -10.12
C VAL A 98 8.78 0.46 -9.44
N GLU A 99 8.04 -0.59 -9.09
CA GLU A 99 8.60 -1.74 -8.39
C GLU A 99 9.69 -2.46 -9.20
N GLU A 100 9.50 -2.64 -10.51
CA GLU A 100 10.48 -3.29 -11.39
C GLU A 100 11.78 -2.50 -11.51
N ASN A 101 11.72 -1.17 -11.42
CA ASN A 101 12.90 -0.31 -11.57
C ASN A 101 13.64 -0.09 -10.25
N LEU A 102 12.96 -0.18 -9.09
CA LEU A 102 13.55 0.12 -7.78
C LEU A 102 13.92 -1.13 -6.96
N ASP A 103 13.39 -2.31 -7.28
CA ASP A 103 13.77 -3.57 -6.62
C ASP A 103 15.11 -4.14 -7.15
N SER A 104 16.20 -3.42 -6.91
CA SER A 104 17.55 -3.79 -7.38
C SER A 104 18.05 -5.15 -6.89
N ARG A 105 17.51 -5.66 -5.78
CA ARG A 105 17.90 -6.96 -5.18
C ARG A 105 17.01 -8.12 -5.61
N ASN A 106 15.92 -7.84 -6.33
CA ASN A 106 14.90 -8.83 -6.69
C ASN A 106 14.29 -9.55 -5.47
N ASP A 107 14.28 -8.88 -4.32
CA ASP A 107 13.77 -9.46 -3.06
C ASP A 107 12.24 -9.52 -3.07
N LEU A 108 11.56 -8.77 -3.95
CA LEU A 108 10.10 -8.65 -3.97
C LEU A 108 9.43 -9.45 -5.10
N VAL A 109 10.19 -10.21 -5.89
CA VAL A 109 9.69 -10.89 -7.10
C VAL A 109 8.47 -11.76 -6.83
N TYR A 110 8.47 -12.59 -5.77
CA TYR A 110 7.35 -13.47 -5.46
C TYR A 110 6.14 -12.72 -4.89
N ILE A 111 6.37 -11.64 -4.13
CA ILE A 111 5.30 -10.78 -3.60
C ILE A 111 4.60 -10.02 -4.74
N ARG A 112 5.36 -9.54 -5.74
CA ARG A 112 4.77 -8.96 -6.96
C ARG A 112 3.98 -9.98 -7.76
N LYS A 113 4.51 -11.20 -7.92
CA LYS A 113 3.77 -12.29 -8.55
C LYS A 113 2.48 -12.64 -7.78
N ALA A 114 2.48 -12.51 -6.46
CA ALA A 114 1.27 -12.67 -5.65
C ALA A 114 0.23 -11.62 -6.03
N ALA A 115 0.63 -10.35 -6.08
CA ALA A 115 -0.24 -9.25 -6.49
C ALA A 115 -0.80 -9.44 -7.91
N GLU A 116 0.05 -9.81 -8.87
CA GLU A 116 -0.37 -10.08 -10.26
C GLU A 116 -1.35 -11.25 -10.35
N LEU A 117 -1.06 -12.35 -9.64
CA LEU A 117 -1.90 -13.53 -9.61
C LEU A 117 -3.31 -13.20 -9.10
N VAL A 118 -3.42 -12.50 -7.96
CA VAL A 118 -4.74 -12.16 -7.43
C VAL A 118 -5.42 -11.06 -8.23
N TRP A 119 -4.68 -10.10 -8.79
CA TRP A 119 -5.28 -9.00 -9.57
C TRP A 119 -6.04 -9.51 -10.79
N VAL A 120 -5.50 -10.52 -11.49
CA VAL A 120 -6.17 -11.13 -12.66
C VAL A 120 -7.55 -11.69 -12.30
N GLU A 121 -7.66 -12.37 -11.16
CA GLU A 121 -8.95 -12.92 -10.71
C GLU A 121 -9.91 -11.83 -10.22
N VAL A 122 -9.38 -10.81 -9.55
CA VAL A 122 -10.17 -9.71 -8.99
C VAL A 122 -10.77 -8.85 -10.11
N ASP A 123 -9.95 -8.45 -11.08
CA ASP A 123 -10.34 -7.57 -12.20
C ASP A 123 -11.32 -8.26 -13.16
N LEU A 124 -11.08 -9.54 -13.48
CA LEU A 124 -11.88 -10.25 -14.49
C LEU A 124 -13.11 -10.96 -13.92
N CYS A 125 -13.02 -11.47 -12.69
CA CYS A 125 -13.99 -12.41 -12.15
C CYS A 125 -14.55 -12.00 -10.79
N TYR A 126 -14.11 -10.89 -10.20
CA TYR A 126 -14.43 -10.51 -8.81
C TYR A 126 -14.12 -11.63 -7.82
N LYS A 127 -13.02 -12.35 -8.05
CA LYS A 127 -12.58 -13.46 -7.22
C LYS A 127 -11.22 -13.19 -6.60
N TRP A 128 -11.00 -13.76 -5.43
CA TRP A 128 -9.72 -13.75 -4.76
C TRP A 128 -9.37 -15.18 -4.32
N LEU A 129 -8.39 -15.82 -4.96
CA LEU A 129 -7.99 -17.20 -4.66
C LEU A 129 -9.22 -18.15 -4.62
N ASP A 130 -9.97 -18.13 -5.71
CA ASP A 130 -11.25 -18.84 -5.89
C ASP A 130 -12.41 -18.41 -4.95
N VAL A 131 -12.21 -17.43 -4.06
CA VAL A 131 -13.29 -16.86 -3.23
C VAL A 131 -14.05 -15.82 -4.04
N ASP A 132 -15.35 -16.03 -4.25
CA ASP A 132 -16.23 -15.07 -4.91
C ASP A 132 -16.52 -13.89 -3.97
N LEU A 133 -15.98 -12.72 -4.30
CA LEU A 133 -16.08 -11.51 -3.47
C LEU A 133 -17.51 -10.95 -3.48
N ARG A 134 -18.26 -11.11 -4.56
CA ARG A 134 -19.66 -10.63 -4.65
C ARG A 134 -20.59 -11.53 -3.85
N LYS A 135 -20.32 -12.83 -3.84
CA LYS A 135 -20.99 -13.75 -2.92
C LYS A 135 -20.64 -13.43 -1.46
N ALA A 136 -19.38 -13.17 -1.16
CA ALA A 136 -18.96 -12.74 0.17
C ALA A 136 -19.67 -11.44 0.62
N ALA A 137 -19.94 -10.51 -0.30
CA ALA A 137 -20.74 -9.31 -0.01
C ALA A 137 -22.20 -9.64 0.38
N THR A 138 -22.82 -10.64 -0.26
CA THR A 138 -24.19 -11.05 0.10
C THR A 138 -24.27 -11.80 1.43
N GLU A 139 -23.20 -12.50 1.82
CA GLU A 139 -23.11 -13.26 3.07
C GLU A 139 -22.68 -12.37 4.25
N GLY A 140 -21.77 -11.44 3.99
CA GLY A 140 -21.26 -10.47 4.95
C GLY A 140 -22.27 -9.38 5.20
N GLN A 141 -23.14 -9.58 6.19
CA GLN A 141 -24.25 -8.68 6.55
C GLN A 141 -23.83 -7.23 6.82
N ASN A 142 -22.57 -6.99 7.18
CA ASN A 142 -21.99 -5.67 7.44
C ASN A 142 -20.47 -5.70 7.21
N PRO A 143 -19.78 -4.54 7.17
CA PRO A 143 -18.33 -4.49 6.91
C PRO A 143 -17.48 -5.33 7.85
N LYS A 144 -17.86 -5.42 9.13
CA LYS A 144 -17.12 -6.24 10.11
C LYS A 144 -17.22 -7.73 9.76
N GLY A 145 -18.42 -8.21 9.44
CA GLY A 145 -18.67 -9.59 9.02
C GLY A 145 -17.92 -9.96 7.74
N VAL A 146 -17.80 -9.03 6.78
CA VAL A 146 -16.98 -9.22 5.56
C VAL A 146 -15.51 -9.42 5.91
N LEU A 147 -14.95 -8.55 6.76
CA LEU A 147 -13.54 -8.63 7.17
C LEU A 147 -13.25 -9.92 7.94
N GLU A 148 -14.13 -10.31 8.86
CA GLU A 148 -14.01 -11.58 9.59
C GLU A 148 -14.07 -12.78 8.64
N GLY A 149 -15.04 -12.79 7.72
CA GLY A 149 -15.22 -13.84 6.72
C GLY A 149 -14.03 -13.97 5.77
N LEU A 150 -13.55 -12.87 5.20
CA LEU A 150 -12.36 -12.86 4.33
C LEU A 150 -11.09 -13.24 5.10
N SER A 151 -10.93 -12.79 6.34
CA SER A 151 -9.80 -13.16 7.19
C SER A 151 -9.75 -14.67 7.44
N GLU A 152 -10.91 -15.29 7.71
CA GLU A 152 -10.98 -16.74 7.92
C GLU A 152 -10.77 -17.52 6.63
N LYS A 153 -11.38 -17.09 5.52
CA LYS A 153 -11.14 -17.67 4.19
C LYS A 153 -9.65 -17.62 3.82
N ALA A 154 -8.96 -16.54 4.17
CA ALA A 154 -7.53 -16.42 3.95
C ALA A 154 -6.71 -17.45 4.74
N LYS A 155 -7.05 -17.70 6.02
CA LYS A 155 -6.43 -18.77 6.80
C LYS A 155 -6.69 -20.15 6.19
N GLU A 156 -7.94 -20.42 5.81
CA GLU A 156 -8.33 -21.70 5.19
C GLU A 156 -7.50 -21.96 3.92
N ARG A 157 -7.43 -20.97 3.01
CA ARG A 157 -6.63 -21.05 1.79
C ARG A 157 -5.15 -21.28 2.08
N PHE A 158 -4.60 -20.54 3.03
CA PHE A 158 -3.20 -20.68 3.40
C PHE A 158 -2.88 -22.09 3.93
N ILE A 159 -3.75 -22.66 4.77
CA ILE A 159 -3.63 -24.05 5.26
C ILE A 159 -3.77 -25.05 4.12
N GLU A 160 -4.72 -24.86 3.19
CA GLU A 160 -4.89 -25.71 2.01
C GLU A 160 -3.63 -25.77 1.15
N PHE A 161 -2.99 -24.62 0.91
CA PHE A 161 -1.76 -24.55 0.13
C PHE A 161 -0.58 -25.17 0.87
N ARG A 162 -0.45 -24.94 2.18
CA ARG A 162 0.57 -25.60 3.00
C ARG A 162 0.41 -27.12 3.02
N LYS A 163 -0.81 -27.66 3.01
CA LYS A 163 -1.03 -29.12 2.90
C LYS A 163 -0.54 -29.70 1.57
N LYS A 164 -0.61 -28.94 0.48
CA LYS A 164 -0.14 -29.35 -0.85
C LYS A 164 1.38 -29.33 -0.98
N ASP A 165 2.06 -28.39 -0.31
CA ASP A 165 3.51 -28.37 -0.16
C ASP A 165 3.90 -28.02 1.30
N PRO A 166 4.08 -29.03 2.17
CA PRO A 166 4.41 -28.81 3.58
C PRO A 166 5.71 -28.04 3.82
N ASN A 167 6.60 -28.02 2.82
CA ASN A 167 7.89 -27.36 2.92
C ASN A 167 7.91 -25.96 2.27
N ALA A 168 6.78 -25.49 1.75
CA ALA A 168 6.66 -24.24 1.01
C ALA A 168 7.22 -23.01 1.76
N CYS A 169 6.98 -22.93 3.06
CA CYS A 169 7.44 -21.82 3.91
C CYS A 169 8.71 -22.13 4.72
N LEU A 170 9.16 -23.40 4.70
CA LEU A 170 10.41 -23.83 5.34
C LEU A 170 11.62 -23.65 4.41
N LYS A 171 11.38 -23.54 3.10
CA LYS A 171 12.40 -23.35 2.08
C LYS A 171 12.66 -21.86 1.87
N GLY A 172 13.72 -21.34 2.50
CA GLY A 172 14.23 -19.99 2.22
C GLY A 172 13.59 -18.87 3.04
N SER A 173 13.82 -17.63 2.63
CA SER A 173 13.31 -16.44 3.31
C SER A 173 11.80 -16.27 3.07
N PRO A 174 11.08 -15.56 3.94
CA PRO A 174 9.65 -15.26 3.79
C PRO A 174 9.29 -14.63 2.44
N SER A 175 10.23 -13.88 1.86
CA SER A 175 10.08 -13.28 0.53
C SER A 175 10.00 -14.26 -0.63
N THR A 176 10.32 -15.55 -0.40
CA THR A 176 10.30 -16.61 -1.42
C THR A 176 9.13 -17.57 -1.28
N TRP A 177 8.19 -17.29 -0.36
CA TRP A 177 6.98 -18.09 -0.21
C TRP A 177 6.18 -18.17 -1.52
N PRO A 178 5.39 -19.23 -1.71
CA PRO A 178 4.49 -19.32 -2.85
C PRO A 178 3.55 -18.11 -2.96
N PRO A 179 3.32 -17.57 -4.18
CA PRO A 179 2.51 -16.36 -4.38
C PRO A 179 1.10 -16.41 -3.78
N ASN A 180 0.44 -17.55 -3.85
CA ASN A 180 -0.87 -17.80 -3.25
C ASN A 180 -0.85 -17.77 -1.71
N MET A 181 0.24 -18.22 -1.08
CA MET A 181 0.43 -18.14 0.37
C MET A 181 0.75 -16.71 0.81
N LEU A 182 1.56 -15.97 0.04
CA LEU A 182 1.82 -14.55 0.25
C LEU A 182 0.53 -13.72 0.18
N ALA A 183 -0.30 -13.95 -0.85
CA ALA A 183 -1.58 -13.29 -0.99
C ALA A 183 -2.54 -13.60 0.16
N ALA A 184 -2.62 -14.87 0.58
CA ALA A 184 -3.43 -15.29 1.73
C ALA A 184 -2.95 -14.65 3.05
N ASN A 185 -1.64 -14.60 3.30
CA ASN A 185 -1.09 -13.91 4.46
C ASN A 185 -1.45 -12.42 4.46
N CYS A 186 -1.30 -11.75 3.32
CA CYS A 186 -1.63 -10.32 3.19
C CYS A 186 -3.13 -10.06 3.47
N MET A 187 -4.04 -10.81 2.84
CA MET A 187 -5.48 -10.68 3.08
C MET A 187 -5.84 -10.87 4.55
N TYR A 188 -5.30 -11.92 5.18
CA TYR A 188 -5.51 -12.18 6.60
C TYR A 188 -5.08 -10.98 7.44
N ARG A 189 -3.84 -10.50 7.23
CA ARG A 189 -3.26 -9.41 8.03
C ARG A 189 -3.96 -8.09 7.85
N VAL A 190 -4.31 -7.73 6.62
CA VAL A 190 -5.04 -6.50 6.31
C VAL A 190 -6.42 -6.55 6.96
N CYS A 191 -7.15 -7.66 6.84
CA CYS A 191 -8.46 -7.79 7.48
C CYS A 191 -8.35 -7.68 9.02
N GLN A 192 -7.38 -8.36 9.64
CA GLN A 192 -7.15 -8.28 11.08
C GLN A 192 -6.77 -6.86 11.53
N THR A 193 -5.95 -6.16 10.74
CA THR A 193 -5.57 -4.77 11.03
C THR A 193 -6.79 -3.86 10.98
N LEU A 194 -7.62 -3.97 9.93
CA LEU A 194 -8.83 -3.18 9.81
C LEU A 194 -9.82 -3.46 10.94
N LEU A 195 -9.92 -4.72 11.40
CA LEU A 195 -10.73 -5.12 12.56
C LEU A 195 -10.26 -4.54 13.88
N GLN A 196 -8.98 -4.15 14.01
CA GLN A 196 -8.45 -3.47 15.20
C GLN A 196 -8.80 -1.98 15.29
N SER A 197 -9.51 -1.44 14.28
CA SER A 197 -9.96 -0.05 14.26
C SER A 197 -10.77 0.30 15.52
N SER A 198 -10.31 1.30 16.26
CA SER A 198 -11.02 1.83 17.44
C SER A 198 -12.28 2.62 17.08
N ASP A 199 -12.40 3.09 15.84
CA ASP A 199 -13.60 3.78 15.36
C ASP A 199 -14.66 2.77 14.92
N SER A 200 -15.63 2.52 15.81
CA SER A 200 -16.76 1.62 15.53
C SER A 200 -17.65 2.11 14.38
N ARG A 201 -17.64 3.41 14.07
CA ARG A 201 -18.48 4.00 13.00
C ARG A 201 -18.10 3.53 11.62
N VAL A 202 -16.85 3.09 11.43
CA VAL A 202 -16.40 2.53 10.15
C VAL A 202 -17.13 1.21 9.85
N PHE A 203 -17.60 0.49 10.88
CA PHE A 203 -18.38 -0.74 10.72
C PHE A 203 -19.89 -0.52 10.67
N GLU A 204 -20.38 0.69 10.93
CA GLU A 204 -21.82 0.99 10.96
C GLU A 204 -22.44 0.99 9.56
N ASN A 205 -21.68 1.39 8.53
CA ASN A 205 -22.16 1.37 7.16
C ASN A 205 -21.04 1.06 6.15
N SER A 206 -21.38 0.34 5.09
CA SER A 206 -20.43 -0.06 4.05
C SER A 206 -19.85 1.10 3.28
N LYS A 207 -20.61 2.17 3.07
CA LYS A 207 -20.14 3.33 2.30
C LYS A 207 -18.94 4.01 2.97
N SER A 208 -18.99 4.19 4.29
CA SER A 208 -17.89 4.71 5.11
C SER A 208 -16.66 3.80 5.05
N MET A 209 -16.85 2.48 5.17
CA MET A 209 -15.75 1.53 4.99
C MET A 209 -15.17 1.61 3.57
N PHE A 210 -16.01 1.69 2.54
CA PHE A 210 -15.58 1.79 1.15
C PHE A 210 -14.78 3.07 0.89
N ASP A 211 -15.22 4.22 1.44
CA ASP A 211 -14.53 5.49 1.30
C ASP A 211 -13.17 5.46 2.05
N ARG A 212 -13.12 4.81 3.22
CA ARG A 212 -11.86 4.56 3.95
C ARG A 212 -10.90 3.67 3.15
N LEU A 213 -11.38 2.55 2.62
CA LEU A 213 -10.59 1.66 1.76
C LEU A 213 -10.08 2.40 0.52
N SER A 214 -10.94 3.19 -0.12
CA SER A 214 -10.58 4.02 -1.27
C SER A 214 -9.49 5.03 -0.92
N THR A 215 -9.58 5.66 0.24
CA THR A 215 -8.55 6.58 0.75
C THR A 215 -7.22 5.86 0.95
N MET A 216 -7.21 4.68 1.56
CA MET A 216 -5.98 3.90 1.74
C MET A 216 -5.38 3.46 0.40
N ILE A 217 -6.20 3.04 -0.57
CA ILE A 217 -5.75 2.71 -1.93
C ILE A 217 -5.13 3.94 -2.60
N ALA A 218 -5.77 5.11 -2.52
CA ALA A 218 -5.25 6.36 -3.05
C ALA A 218 -3.94 6.77 -2.37
N ASP A 219 -3.82 6.55 -1.05
CA ASP A 219 -2.61 6.85 -0.30
C ASP A 219 -1.43 5.99 -0.71
N ILE A 220 -1.63 4.66 -0.76
CA ILE A 220 -0.56 3.71 -1.14
C ILE A 220 -0.17 3.93 -2.60
N THR A 221 -1.16 4.13 -3.48
CA THR A 221 -0.91 4.44 -4.90
C THR A 221 -0.13 5.75 -5.01
N GLY A 222 -0.61 6.82 -4.39
CA GLY A 222 0.03 8.13 -4.44
C GLY A 222 1.46 8.10 -3.93
N ALA A 223 1.71 7.49 -2.77
CA ALA A 223 3.03 7.30 -2.19
C ALA A 223 3.97 6.54 -3.13
N CYS A 224 3.52 5.42 -3.70
CA CYS A 224 4.29 4.67 -4.69
C CYS A 224 4.69 5.56 -5.88
N LEU A 225 3.73 6.30 -6.43
CA LEU A 225 3.90 7.11 -7.63
C LEU A 225 4.75 8.38 -7.42
N THR A 226 5.05 8.77 -6.19
CA THR A 226 6.07 9.81 -5.93
C THR A 226 7.44 9.44 -6.47
N ASN A 227 7.70 8.13 -6.64
CA ASN A 227 8.94 7.62 -7.20
C ASN A 227 9.02 7.69 -8.74
N LEU A 228 7.96 8.13 -9.44
CA LEU A 228 7.94 8.18 -10.90
C LEU A 228 9.03 9.09 -11.48
N ASP A 229 9.31 10.24 -10.85
CA ASP A 229 10.37 11.15 -11.30
C ASP A 229 11.74 10.45 -11.32
N LYS A 230 12.01 9.60 -10.32
CA LYS A 230 13.23 8.78 -10.25
C LYS A 230 13.26 7.71 -11.35
N VAL A 231 12.15 7.00 -11.55
CA VAL A 231 12.05 5.96 -12.60
C VAL A 231 12.21 6.54 -14.00
N ILE A 232 11.61 7.70 -14.27
CA ILE A 232 11.78 8.44 -15.52
C ILE A 232 13.26 8.79 -15.73
N SER A 233 13.94 9.30 -14.70
CA SER A 233 15.36 9.62 -14.75
C SER A 233 16.23 8.38 -15.02
N MET A 234 15.98 7.26 -14.35
CA MET A 234 16.73 6.01 -14.54
C MET A 234 16.67 5.50 -15.99
N ARG A 235 15.52 5.63 -16.65
CA ARG A 235 15.34 5.24 -18.06
C ARG A 235 16.18 6.07 -19.05
N CYS A 236 16.62 7.27 -18.66
CA CYS A 236 17.50 8.11 -19.48
C CYS A 236 18.97 7.71 -19.42
N HIS A 237 19.37 6.87 -18.45
CA HIS A 237 20.78 6.61 -18.12
C HIS A 237 21.22 5.14 -18.25
N HIS A 238 20.33 4.23 -18.67
CA HIS A 238 20.61 2.79 -18.76
C HIS A 238 21.06 2.34 -20.16
N GLY A 239 21.97 1.36 -20.22
CA GLY A 239 22.33 0.62 -21.46
C GLY A 239 23.35 1.26 -22.40
N THR A 240 23.47 0.62 -23.56
CA THR A 240 24.22 1.07 -24.76
C THR A 240 23.63 2.35 -25.38
N ILE A 241 24.27 2.94 -26.39
CA ILE A 241 23.81 4.21 -26.99
C ILE A 241 22.42 4.07 -27.62
N GLU A 242 22.17 2.98 -28.32
CA GLU A 242 20.91 2.66 -28.97
C GLU A 242 19.80 2.40 -27.94
N GLU A 243 20.11 1.66 -26.88
CA GLU A 243 19.20 1.42 -25.75
C GLU A 243 18.89 2.72 -25.02
N ARG A 244 19.87 3.64 -24.90
CA ARG A 244 19.67 4.96 -24.30
C ARG A 244 18.75 5.84 -25.15
N ALA A 245 18.87 5.81 -26.47
CA ALA A 245 17.98 6.57 -27.35
C ALA A 245 16.52 6.09 -27.23
N ALA A 246 16.31 4.77 -27.15
CA ALA A 246 14.98 4.20 -26.88
C ALA A 246 14.48 4.53 -25.46
N GLY A 247 15.37 4.44 -24.46
CA GLY A 247 15.10 4.77 -23.06
C GLY A 247 14.66 6.21 -22.87
N VAL A 248 15.37 7.17 -23.48
CA VAL A 248 15.01 8.60 -23.46
C VAL A 248 13.65 8.84 -24.10
N ARG A 249 13.34 8.23 -25.25
CA ARG A 249 12.00 8.35 -25.86
C ARG A 249 10.91 7.78 -24.95
N SER A 250 11.16 6.62 -24.34
CA SER A 250 10.24 6.01 -23.37
C SER A 250 10.04 6.90 -22.15
N ALA A 251 11.10 7.55 -21.65
CA ALA A 251 11.05 8.46 -20.52
C ALA A 251 10.24 9.73 -20.82
N ILE A 252 10.44 10.33 -22.01
CA ILE A 252 9.67 11.51 -22.45
C ILE A 252 8.18 11.16 -22.60
N LEU A 253 7.87 10.00 -23.19
CA LEU A 253 6.50 9.54 -23.33
C LEU A 253 5.85 9.31 -21.96
N LEU A 254 6.56 8.64 -21.05
CA LEU A 254 6.10 8.38 -19.68
C LEU A 254 5.84 9.69 -18.93
N LEU A 255 6.76 10.67 -19.03
CA LEU A 255 6.58 12.00 -18.44
C LEU A 255 5.29 12.66 -18.93
N GLY A 256 4.98 12.58 -20.22
CA GLY A 256 3.71 13.08 -20.76
C GLY A 256 2.48 12.33 -20.24
N LYS A 257 2.57 11.00 -20.06
CA LYS A 257 1.50 10.15 -19.52
C LYS A 257 1.22 10.41 -18.04
N THR A 258 2.24 10.76 -17.27
CA THR A 258 2.13 10.92 -15.81
C THR A 258 2.12 12.38 -15.36
N GLU A 259 2.08 13.35 -16.28
CA GLU A 259 2.18 14.78 -15.96
C GLU A 259 1.15 15.23 -14.91
N SER A 260 -0.13 14.93 -15.12
CA SER A 260 -1.20 15.32 -14.18
C SER A 260 -1.08 14.59 -12.85
N VAL A 261 -0.69 13.31 -12.86
CA VAL A 261 -0.44 12.52 -11.64
C VAL A 261 0.68 13.17 -10.83
N LEU A 262 1.82 13.49 -11.45
CA LEU A 262 2.93 14.17 -10.81
C LEU A 262 2.53 15.55 -10.27
N HIS A 263 1.70 16.29 -11.00
CA HIS A 263 1.16 17.57 -10.54
C HIS A 263 0.31 17.42 -9.28
N ILE A 264 -0.60 16.45 -9.23
CA ILE A 264 -1.41 16.14 -8.05
C ILE A 264 -0.51 15.80 -6.86
N LEU A 265 0.49 14.94 -7.05
CA LEU A 265 1.36 14.46 -5.96
C LEU A 265 2.31 15.54 -5.42
N ARG A 266 2.78 16.48 -6.26
CA ARG A 266 3.66 17.58 -5.81
C ARG A 266 3.00 18.52 -4.80
N SER A 267 1.66 18.56 -4.75
CA SER A 267 0.92 19.36 -3.79
C SER A 267 0.85 18.73 -2.38
N GLN A 268 1.32 17.49 -2.23
CA GLN A 268 1.23 16.72 -0.98
C GLN A 268 2.51 16.83 -0.13
N SER A 269 2.36 16.83 1.20
CA SER A 269 3.49 16.76 2.13
C SER A 269 4.08 15.35 2.18
N LEU A 270 5.39 15.21 1.97
CA LEU A 270 6.10 13.94 2.09
C LEU A 270 6.60 13.69 3.52
N PRO A 271 6.67 12.43 3.97
CA PRO A 271 7.14 12.08 5.31
C PRO A 271 8.66 12.18 5.48
N SER A 272 9.43 12.15 4.39
CA SER A 272 10.89 12.34 4.42
C SER A 272 11.33 13.21 3.25
N SER A 273 12.42 13.96 3.45
CA SER A 273 13.12 14.69 2.39
C SER A 273 14.16 13.83 1.67
N ALA A 274 14.47 12.62 2.18
CA ALA A 274 15.43 11.69 1.60
C ALA A 274 14.74 10.75 0.59
N PRO A 275 15.00 10.87 -0.72
CA PRO A 275 14.25 10.13 -1.75
C PRO A 275 14.52 8.62 -1.76
N ASP A 276 15.70 8.18 -1.34
CA ASP A 276 16.11 6.78 -1.26
C ASP A 276 15.36 5.99 -0.18
N GLN A 277 14.92 6.68 0.87
CA GLN A 277 14.12 6.10 1.94
C GLN A 277 12.65 5.88 1.57
N LEU A 278 12.21 6.38 0.41
CA LEU A 278 10.81 6.34 -0.03
C LEU A 278 10.55 5.35 -1.17
N GLU A 279 11.53 4.50 -1.51
CA GLU A 279 11.40 3.55 -2.62
C GLU A 279 10.57 2.31 -2.27
N LYS A 280 10.70 1.82 -1.03
CA LYS A 280 10.01 0.62 -0.54
C LYS A 280 8.94 1.00 0.47
N ILE A 281 7.76 0.40 0.34
CA ILE A 281 6.64 0.64 1.25
C ILE A 281 7.00 0.36 2.72
N ASP A 282 7.83 -0.65 3.00
CA ASP A 282 8.25 -0.94 4.39
C ASP A 282 9.14 0.17 4.99
N HIS A 283 9.91 0.88 4.17
CA HIS A 283 10.65 2.05 4.64
C HIS A 283 9.72 3.20 4.96
N TRP A 284 8.67 3.45 4.17
CA TRP A 284 7.64 4.42 4.55
C TRP A 284 7.08 4.09 5.93
N ARG A 285 6.72 2.82 6.14
CA ARG A 285 6.17 2.34 7.41
C ARG A 285 7.11 2.44 8.61
N SER A 286 8.43 2.45 8.42
CA SER A 286 9.39 2.62 9.52
C SER A 286 9.58 4.07 9.97
N HIS A 287 9.42 5.06 9.08
CA HIS A 287 9.70 6.48 9.40
C HIS A 287 8.66 7.12 10.33
N SER A 288 7.40 6.67 10.32
CA SER A 288 6.41 7.20 11.26
C SER A 288 6.68 6.81 12.72
N LYS A 289 7.35 5.66 12.94
CA LYS A 289 7.68 5.19 14.28
C LYS A 289 8.67 6.09 15.00
N GLU A 290 9.57 6.76 14.27
CA GLU A 290 10.49 7.74 14.86
C GLU A 290 9.75 9.01 15.30
N VAL A 291 8.79 9.49 14.51
CA VAL A 291 8.00 10.68 14.85
C VAL A 291 7.08 10.44 16.06
N ASP A 292 6.47 9.25 16.16
CA ASP A 292 5.65 8.87 17.32
C ASP A 292 6.50 8.67 18.60
N ASN A 293 7.71 8.09 18.48
CA ASN A 293 8.62 7.92 19.61
C ASN A 293 9.22 9.27 20.09
N LEU A 294 9.53 10.18 19.18
CA LEU A 294 10.03 11.53 19.51
C LEU A 294 8.96 12.41 20.15
N SER A 295 7.70 12.27 19.71
CA SER A 295 6.58 13.00 20.31
C SER A 295 6.21 12.47 21.71
N CYS A 296 6.30 11.16 21.96
CA CYS A 296 6.17 10.59 23.31
C CYS A 296 7.32 10.97 24.27
N SER A 297 8.48 11.35 23.76
CA SER A 297 9.63 11.77 24.59
C SER A 297 9.55 13.24 25.04
N SER A 298 8.64 14.02 24.45
CA SER A 298 8.51 15.47 24.70
C SER A 298 7.51 15.84 25.80
N SER A 299 6.77 14.87 26.36
CA SER A 299 5.91 15.08 27.53
C SER A 299 6.70 14.90 28.83
N SER A 300 7.36 15.97 29.28
CA SER A 300 7.88 16.07 30.65
C SER A 300 6.74 15.97 31.68
N PRO A 301 6.92 15.25 32.80
CA PRO A 301 5.90 15.15 33.83
C PRO A 301 5.87 16.45 34.65
N SER A 302 4.79 17.23 34.52
CA SER A 302 4.51 18.34 35.43
C SER A 302 4.03 17.80 36.78
N ASN A 303 4.89 17.91 37.78
CA ASN A 303 4.67 17.97 39.23
C ASN A 303 3.26 17.61 39.76
N CYS A 304 3.15 16.42 40.37
CA CYS A 304 2.20 16.19 41.45
C CYS A 304 2.98 16.01 42.76
N SER A 305 2.90 17.01 43.62
CA SER A 305 3.38 16.98 45.00
C SER A 305 2.49 16.04 45.86
N PRO A 306 3.04 15.21 46.75
CA PRO A 306 2.27 14.58 47.81
C PRO A 306 2.38 15.40 49.11
N THR A 307 1.23 15.79 49.67
CA THR A 307 1.11 16.40 51.00
C THR A 307 1.26 15.37 52.13
N SER A 308 2.27 15.62 52.98
CA SER A 308 2.33 15.53 54.46
C SER A 308 1.69 14.36 55.23
N GLN A 309 2.50 13.67 56.06
CA GLN A 309 2.44 13.65 57.55
C GLN A 309 3.57 12.76 58.11
N SER A 310 4.55 13.34 58.82
CA SER A 310 4.74 13.27 60.30
C SER A 310 5.46 12.01 60.83
N SER A 311 6.72 12.12 61.27
CA SER A 311 7.09 12.23 62.70
C SER A 311 8.61 12.12 62.92
N SER A 312 9.16 13.15 63.58
CA SER A 312 10.26 13.17 64.58
C SER A 312 11.22 11.96 64.72
N ASP A 313 12.54 12.17 64.62
CA ASP A 313 13.39 12.60 65.76
C ASP A 313 14.87 12.83 65.35
N LEU A 314 15.47 13.83 66.00
CA LEU A 314 16.89 14.22 65.92
C LEU A 314 17.75 13.45 66.94
N TYR A 315 19.08 13.56 66.74
CA TYR A 315 20.22 13.24 67.64
C TYR A 315 20.74 11.78 67.52
N LEU A 316 22.03 11.48 67.34
CA LEU A 316 23.28 12.10 67.84
C LEU A 316 24.53 11.69 67.03
N THR A 317 25.54 12.56 67.10
CA THR A 317 26.97 12.51 66.69
C THR A 317 27.77 11.30 67.21
N VAL A 318 28.86 10.91 66.53
CA VAL A 318 30.23 10.72 67.09
C VAL A 318 31.29 10.86 65.98
N ASP A 319 32.29 11.71 66.28
CA ASP A 319 33.64 11.98 65.71
C ASP A 319 33.83 12.46 64.25
#